data_AF-A0A1I2JXZ3-F1
#
_entry.id   AF-A0A1I2JXZ3-F1
#
_cell.length_a   1.000
_cell.length_b   1.000
_cell.length_c   1.000
_cell.angle_alpha   90.00
_cell.angle_beta   90.00
_cell.angle_gamma   90.00
#
_symmetry.space_group_name_H-M   'P 1'
#
loop_
_entity.id
_entity.type
_entity.pdbx_description
1 polymer ?
#
loop_
_entity_poly.entity_id
_entity_poly.type
_entity_poly.pdbx_seq_one_letter_code
_entity_poly.pdbx_strand_id
1 'polypeptide(L)'
;MAIGHIAVLSAALSALLILPCAATIMITGGVTDLRRLFTRRGRSELRERHHGERTSVRRVVRRYRRRDDRGPRGRDDRAHRRLDRTLRAWDPAARMAALHMPTIEQIAYDLRRLDHQRRSGPHGEAYRAAVMTAYDSRLRLACCCLGIREYLHGLEGVELDFERVRVEGLLEAAGLVLRHEPGAAF
;
A
#
# COMPACT_ATOMS: atom_id res chain seq x y z
N MET A 1 29.28 -21.93 -37.53
CA MET A 1 28.05 -22.44 -36.84
C MET A 1 27.39 -21.37 -35.97
N ALA A 2 28.12 -20.49 -35.27
CA ALA A 2 27.53 -19.46 -34.39
C ALA A 2 26.69 -18.37 -35.10
N ILE A 3 27.03 -18.00 -36.34
CA ILE A 3 26.35 -16.93 -37.09
C ILE A 3 24.89 -17.29 -37.44
N GLY A 4 24.60 -18.57 -37.67
CA GLY A 4 23.24 -19.03 -37.98
C GLY A 4 22.28 -18.87 -36.81
N HIS A 5 22.75 -19.09 -35.57
CA HIS A 5 21.91 -18.97 -34.39
C HIS A 5 21.51 -17.52 -34.08
N ILE A 6 22.39 -16.56 -34.36
CA ILE A 6 22.10 -15.13 -34.16
C ILE A 6 21.00 -14.67 -35.12
N ALA A 7 21.04 -15.08 -36.38
CA ALA A 7 20.00 -14.75 -37.36
C ALA A 7 18.64 -15.31 -36.95
N VAL A 8 18.57 -16.56 -36.49
CA VAL A 8 17.32 -17.19 -36.03
C VAL A 8 16.76 -16.50 -34.78
N LEU A 9 17.62 -16.15 -33.82
CA LEU A 9 17.20 -15.42 -32.62
C LEU A 9 16.69 -14.01 -32.95
N SER A 10 17.33 -13.30 -33.88
CA SER A 10 16.85 -11.98 -34.32
C SER A 10 15.49 -12.05 -35.02
N ALA A 11 15.25 -13.10 -35.82
CA ALA A 11 13.97 -13.31 -36.50
C ALA A 11 12.85 -13.64 -35.48
N ALA A 12 13.14 -14.49 -34.50
CA ALA A 12 12.20 -14.85 -33.44
C ALA A 12 11.84 -13.67 -32.54
N LEU A 13 12.83 -12.85 -32.14
CA LEU A 13 12.61 -11.64 -31.36
C LEU A 13 11.81 -10.58 -32.13
N SER A 14 12.08 -10.43 -33.43
CA SER A 14 11.32 -9.51 -34.28
C SER A 14 9.84 -9.93 -34.40
N ALA A 15 9.56 -11.24 -34.53
CA ALA A 15 8.19 -11.75 -34.57
C ALA A 15 7.44 -11.52 -33.24
N LEU A 16 8.12 -11.70 -32.10
CA LEU A 16 7.54 -11.45 -30.78
C LEU A 16 7.23 -9.98 -30.51
N LEU A 17 7.98 -9.05 -31.12
CA LEU A 17 7.79 -7.61 -30.95
C LEU A 17 6.67 -7.05 -31.85
N ILE A 18 6.40 -7.68 -32.99
CA ILE A 18 5.34 -7.27 -33.93
C ILE A 18 3.94 -7.66 -33.41
N LEU A 19 3.83 -8.77 -32.66
CA LEU A 19 2.57 -9.31 -32.13
C LEU A 19 1.83 -8.36 -31.17
N PRO A 20 2.47 -7.73 -30.16
CA PRO A 20 1.80 -6.77 -29.28
C PRO A 20 1.51 -5.43 -29.97
N CYS A 21 2.33 -5.02 -30.95
CA CYS A 21 2.11 -3.80 -31.72
C CYS A 21 0.89 -3.92 -32.67
N ALA A 22 0.67 -5.09 -33.26
CA ALA A 22 -0.54 -5.34 -34.04
C ALA A 22 -1.80 -5.40 -33.14
N ALA A 23 -1.67 -5.98 -31.94
CA ALA A 23 -2.76 -6.06 -30.98
C ALA A 23 -3.19 -4.69 -30.45
N THR A 24 -2.26 -3.79 -30.15
CA THR A 24 -2.60 -2.42 -29.71
C THR A 24 -3.30 -1.63 -30.82
N ILE A 25 -2.84 -1.74 -32.07
CA ILE A 25 -3.48 -1.06 -33.22
C ILE A 25 -4.90 -1.58 -33.49
N MET A 26 -5.16 -2.87 -33.29
CA MET A 26 -6.50 -3.45 -33.43
C MET A 26 -7.44 -3.05 -32.28
N ILE A 27 -6.93 -2.98 -31.04
CA ILE A 27 -7.73 -2.62 -29.86
C ILE A 27 -8.08 -1.12 -29.83
N THR A 28 -7.21 -0.24 -30.34
CA THR A 28 -7.48 1.21 -30.36
C THR A 28 -8.28 1.70 -31.57
N GLY A 29 -8.75 0.80 -32.44
CA GLY A 29 -9.62 1.19 -33.54
C GLY A 29 -8.88 1.93 -34.67
N GLY A 30 -8.35 1.16 -35.61
CA GLY A 30 -8.44 1.49 -37.03
C GLY A 30 -7.31 2.31 -37.65
N VAL A 31 -6.43 1.61 -38.39
CA VAL A 31 -5.53 2.17 -39.41
C VAL A 31 -6.28 2.96 -40.51
N THR A 32 -7.61 2.80 -40.57
CA THR A 32 -8.53 3.58 -41.41
C THR A 32 -8.62 5.06 -41.00
N ASP A 33 -8.43 5.39 -39.72
CA ASP A 33 -8.48 6.79 -39.23
C ASP A 33 -7.19 7.56 -39.56
N LEU A 34 -6.04 6.88 -39.56
CA LEU A 34 -4.78 7.48 -39.96
C LEU A 34 -4.81 7.92 -41.43
N ARG A 35 -5.43 7.14 -42.32
CA ARG A 35 -5.56 7.51 -43.74
C ARG A 35 -6.48 8.72 -43.96
N ARG A 36 -7.50 8.91 -43.10
CA ARG A 36 -8.41 10.08 -43.17
C ARG A 36 -7.75 11.38 -42.66
N LEU A 37 -6.82 11.28 -41.71
CA LEU A 37 -6.12 12.44 -41.13
C LEU A 37 -5.12 13.13 -42.08
N PHE A 38 -4.59 12.40 -43.07
CA PHE A 38 -3.61 12.95 -44.03
C PHE A 38 -4.23 13.62 -45.27
N THR A 39 -5.56 13.59 -45.44
CA THR A 39 -6.21 14.30 -46.54
C THR A 39 -6.67 15.69 -46.09
N ARG A 40 -6.46 16.71 -46.93
CA ARG A 40 -6.88 18.10 -46.66
C ARG A 40 -8.39 18.23 -46.37
N ARG A 41 -9.19 17.27 -46.85
CA ARG A 41 -10.65 17.14 -46.67
C ARG A 41 -11.04 16.51 -45.32
N GLY A 42 -10.24 15.60 -44.76
CA GLY A 42 -10.50 15.02 -43.43
C GLY A 42 -10.32 16.02 -42.28
N ARG A 43 -9.43 17.02 -42.46
CA ARG A 43 -9.21 18.09 -41.46
C ARG A 43 -10.39 19.08 -41.33
N SER A 44 -11.22 19.27 -42.37
CA SER A 44 -12.41 20.13 -42.27
C SER A 44 -13.58 19.43 -41.58
N GLU A 45 -13.79 18.14 -41.84
CA GLU A 45 -14.87 17.35 -41.21
C GLU A 45 -14.66 17.16 -39.70
N LEU A 46 -13.41 17.04 -39.24
CA LEU A 46 -13.08 16.98 -37.81
C LEU A 46 -13.34 18.33 -37.10
N ARG A 47 -13.22 19.46 -37.79
CA ARG A 47 -13.53 20.79 -37.24
C ARG A 47 -15.04 21.02 -37.08
N GLU A 48 -15.85 20.55 -38.02
CA GLU A 48 -17.32 20.65 -37.92
C GLU A 48 -17.90 19.71 -36.86
N ARG A 49 -17.38 18.47 -36.74
CA ARG A 49 -17.76 17.56 -35.65
C ARG A 49 -17.40 18.12 -34.28
N HIS A 50 -16.23 18.73 -34.12
CA HIS A 50 -15.82 19.33 -32.84
C HIS A 50 -16.69 20.51 -32.38
N HIS A 51 -17.35 21.26 -33.28
CA HIS A 51 -18.25 22.35 -32.90
C HIS A 51 -19.65 21.85 -32.49
N GLY A 52 -20.18 20.81 -33.15
CA GLY A 52 -21.40 20.12 -32.71
C GLY A 52 -21.21 19.35 -31.39
N GLU A 53 -20.03 18.78 -31.19
CA GLU A 53 -19.71 17.99 -29.99
C GLU A 53 -19.39 18.86 -28.77
N ARG A 54 -18.75 20.02 -28.94
CA ARG A 54 -18.56 20.98 -27.83
C ARG A 54 -19.87 21.56 -27.30
N THR A 55 -20.89 21.69 -28.15
CA THR A 55 -22.22 22.18 -27.75
C THR A 55 -23.11 21.08 -27.16
N SER A 56 -23.00 19.84 -27.64
CA SER A 56 -23.68 18.67 -27.06
C SER A 56 -23.05 18.24 -25.72
N VAL A 57 -21.72 18.21 -25.60
CA VAL A 57 -21.00 17.90 -24.36
C VAL A 57 -21.26 18.97 -23.30
N ARG A 58 -21.28 20.27 -23.65
CA ARG A 58 -21.68 21.33 -22.70
C ARG A 58 -23.13 21.19 -22.20
N ARG A 59 -24.06 20.71 -23.03
CA ARG A 59 -25.46 20.45 -22.62
C ARG A 59 -25.59 19.18 -21.78
N VAL A 60 -24.86 18.12 -22.10
CA VAL A 60 -24.85 16.85 -21.34
C VAL A 60 -24.19 17.05 -19.97
N VAL A 61 -23.05 17.75 -19.90
CA VAL A 61 -22.36 18.04 -18.63
C VAL A 61 -23.20 18.97 -17.74
N ARG A 62 -23.95 19.93 -18.30
CA ARG A 62 -24.91 20.74 -17.52
C ARG A 62 -26.11 19.93 -17.03
N ARG A 63 -26.58 18.93 -17.78
CA ARG A 63 -27.64 18.02 -17.32
C ARG A 63 -27.15 17.03 -16.27
N TYR A 64 -25.90 16.55 -16.35
CA TYR A 64 -25.29 15.71 -15.33
C TYR A 64 -25.06 16.48 -14.02
N ARG A 65 -24.49 17.69 -14.07
CA ARG A 65 -24.28 18.51 -12.86
C ARG A 65 -25.57 18.85 -12.11
N ARG A 66 -26.67 19.18 -12.81
CA ARG A 66 -27.96 19.45 -12.16
C ARG A 66 -28.62 18.21 -11.57
N ARG A 67 -28.19 16.99 -11.96
CA ARG A 67 -28.67 15.73 -11.39
C ARG A 67 -27.83 15.29 -10.19
N ASP A 68 -26.54 15.59 -10.17
CA ASP A 68 -25.63 15.32 -9.03
C ASP A 68 -25.85 16.25 -7.83
N ASP A 69 -26.21 17.54 -8.05
CA ASP A 69 -26.53 18.45 -6.94
C ASP A 69 -27.86 18.09 -6.23
N ARG A 70 -28.62 17.13 -6.78
CA ARG A 70 -29.74 16.45 -6.11
C ARG A 70 -29.46 14.95 -6.04
N GLY A 71 -28.36 14.60 -5.39
CA GLY A 71 -28.01 13.20 -5.10
C GLY A 71 -29.16 12.40 -4.45
N PRO A 72 -29.16 11.06 -4.56
CA PRO A 72 -30.22 10.20 -4.04
C PRO A 72 -30.34 10.39 -2.52
N ARG A 73 -31.38 11.09 -2.08
CA ARG A 73 -31.60 11.37 -0.67
C ARG A 73 -31.86 10.07 0.09
N GLY A 74 -30.86 9.61 0.83
CA GLY A 74 -31.07 8.93 2.10
C GLY A 74 -30.37 7.59 2.30
N ARG A 75 -30.17 6.78 1.25
CA ARG A 75 -29.65 5.40 1.38
C ARG A 75 -28.30 5.20 0.70
N ASP A 76 -28.19 5.52 -0.58
CA ASP A 76 -26.96 5.29 -1.36
C ASP A 76 -25.83 6.19 -0.89
N ASP A 77 -26.13 7.44 -0.53
CA ASP A 77 -25.18 8.35 0.12
C ASP A 77 -24.55 7.77 1.40
N ARG A 78 -25.33 7.02 2.19
CA ARG A 78 -24.81 6.39 3.42
C ARG A 78 -23.96 5.17 3.07
N ALA A 79 -24.33 4.42 2.04
CA ALA A 79 -23.56 3.30 1.55
C ALA A 79 -22.22 3.77 0.96
N HIS A 80 -22.23 4.83 0.15
CA HIS A 80 -21.01 5.45 -0.39
C HIS A 80 -20.15 6.05 0.72
N ARG A 81 -20.72 6.76 1.69
CA ARG A 81 -19.94 7.26 2.84
C ARG A 81 -19.40 6.14 3.74
N ARG A 82 -20.13 5.02 3.90
CA ARG A 82 -19.63 3.84 4.61
C ARG A 82 -18.50 3.19 3.83
N LEU A 83 -18.66 3.04 2.52
CA LEU A 83 -17.65 2.50 1.64
C LEU A 83 -16.38 3.37 1.64
N ASP A 84 -16.53 4.70 1.52
CA ASP A 84 -15.43 5.66 1.63
C ASP A 84 -14.74 5.61 2.99
N ARG A 85 -15.50 5.45 4.09
CA ARG A 85 -14.90 5.24 5.41
C ARG A 85 -14.15 3.92 5.49
N THR A 86 -14.71 2.84 4.96
CA THR A 86 -14.02 1.54 4.93
C THR A 86 -12.82 1.56 4.01
N LEU A 87 -12.85 2.30 2.89
CA LEU A 87 -11.72 2.46 1.97
C LEU A 87 -10.65 3.38 2.54
N ARG A 88 -11.00 4.42 3.31
CA ARG A 88 -10.03 5.24 4.07
C ARG A 88 -9.43 4.47 5.25
N ALA A 89 -10.20 3.58 5.89
CA ALA A 89 -9.69 2.67 6.91
C ALA A 89 -8.88 1.53 6.30
N TRP A 90 -9.16 1.17 5.05
CA TRP A 90 -8.36 0.25 4.25
C TRP A 90 -7.13 1.00 3.74
N ASP A 91 -6.09 1.04 4.56
CA ASP A 91 -4.80 1.53 4.11
C ASP A 91 -4.05 0.39 3.39
N PRO A 92 -3.97 0.40 2.04
CA PRO A 92 -3.24 -0.62 1.30
C PRO A 92 -1.74 -0.56 1.60
N ALA A 93 -1.19 0.60 1.97
CA ALA A 93 0.21 0.73 2.34
C ALA A 93 0.48 0.08 3.70
N ALA A 94 -0.38 0.29 4.71
CA ALA A 94 -0.30 -0.45 5.99
C ALA A 94 -0.47 -1.96 5.79
N ARG A 95 -1.35 -2.38 4.87
CA ARG A 95 -1.60 -3.79 4.58
C ARG A 95 -0.46 -4.43 3.79
N MET A 96 0.15 -3.71 2.85
CA MET A 96 1.38 -4.13 2.16
C MET A 96 2.58 -4.11 3.10
N ALA A 97 2.66 -3.16 4.03
CA ALA A 97 3.66 -3.16 5.10
C ALA A 97 3.48 -4.37 6.02
N ALA A 98 2.24 -4.78 6.31
CA ALA A 98 1.95 -6.00 7.07
C ALA A 98 2.31 -7.30 6.32
N LEU A 99 2.43 -7.28 4.99
CA LEU A 99 2.93 -8.41 4.19
C LEU A 99 4.46 -8.53 4.25
N HIS A 100 5.17 -7.44 4.57
CA HIS A 100 6.61 -7.46 4.74
C HIS A 100 6.94 -7.64 6.22
N MET A 101 8.00 -8.39 6.52
CA MET A 101 8.52 -8.42 7.88
C MET A 101 8.93 -6.99 8.27
N PRO A 102 8.48 -6.45 9.41
CA PRO A 102 8.84 -5.10 9.83
C PRO A 102 10.36 -5.00 9.99
N THR A 103 10.92 -3.85 9.67
CA THR A 103 12.37 -3.63 9.85
C THR A 103 12.70 -3.57 11.34
N ILE A 104 13.96 -3.85 11.69
CA ILE A 104 14.39 -3.86 13.09
C ILE A 104 14.21 -2.48 13.76
N GLU A 105 14.32 -1.39 12.99
CA GLU A 105 14.10 -0.02 13.46
C GLU A 105 12.62 0.24 13.77
N GLN A 106 11.71 -0.29 12.94
CA GLN A 106 10.27 -0.20 13.20
C GLN A 106 9.88 -0.98 14.46
N ILE A 107 10.45 -2.17 14.63
CA ILE A 107 10.25 -2.97 15.85
C ILE A 107 10.78 -2.21 17.07
N ALA A 108 11.98 -1.63 16.99
CA ALA A 108 12.55 -0.83 18.08
C ALA A 108 11.70 0.40 18.42
N TYR A 109 11.16 1.08 17.40
CA TYR A 109 10.23 2.19 17.59
C TYR A 109 8.95 1.75 18.30
N ASP A 110 8.33 0.66 17.86
CA ASP A 110 7.11 0.13 18.47
C ASP A 110 7.37 -0.31 19.92
N LEU A 111 8.51 -0.92 20.22
CA LEU A 111 8.91 -1.30 21.58
C LEU A 111 9.04 -0.08 22.49
N ARG A 112 9.70 1.00 22.04
CA ARG A 112 9.80 2.26 22.81
C ARG A 112 8.42 2.87 23.06
N ARG A 113 7.56 2.90 22.05
CA ARG A 113 6.19 3.43 22.18
C ARG A 113 5.37 2.62 23.18
N LEU A 114 5.43 1.29 23.11
CA LEU A 114 4.69 0.39 23.99
C LEU A 114 5.24 0.41 25.42
N ASP A 115 6.56 0.52 25.60
CA ASP A 115 7.17 0.71 26.93
C ASP A 115 6.69 2.02 27.57
N HIS A 116 6.62 3.09 26.79
CA HIS A 116 6.05 4.35 27.27
C HIS A 116 4.58 4.20 27.65
N GLN A 117 3.75 3.55 26.83
CA GLN A 117 2.33 3.29 27.14
C GLN A 117 2.15 2.42 28.38
N ARG A 118 3.00 1.41 28.58
CA ARG A 118 3.01 0.53 29.76
C ARG A 118 3.31 1.30 31.05
N ARG A 119 4.20 2.30 30.98
CA ARG A 119 4.62 3.13 32.13
C ARG A 119 3.75 4.36 32.34
N SER A 120 3.03 4.79 31.30
CA SER A 120 2.10 5.91 31.36
C SER A 120 0.93 5.56 32.28
N GLY A 121 0.39 6.56 32.99
CA GLY A 121 -0.49 6.50 34.18
C GLY A 121 -1.68 5.51 34.23
N PRO A 122 -2.74 5.80 35.00
CA PRO A 122 -3.78 4.80 35.24
C PRO A 122 -4.59 4.53 33.97
N HIS A 123 -4.49 3.31 33.45
CA HIS A 123 -5.31 2.76 32.38
C HIS A 123 -6.10 1.56 32.92
N GLY A 124 -7.25 1.26 32.31
CA GLY A 124 -8.02 0.07 32.67
C GLY A 124 -7.22 -1.23 32.45
N GLU A 125 -7.55 -2.27 33.23
CA GLU A 125 -6.86 -3.57 33.20
C GLU A 125 -6.81 -4.19 31.80
N ALA A 126 -7.90 -4.13 31.05
CA ALA A 126 -7.98 -4.64 29.68
C ALA A 126 -7.01 -3.91 28.72
N TYR A 127 -6.83 -2.60 28.89
CA TYR A 127 -5.87 -1.83 28.10
C TYR A 127 -4.44 -2.25 28.45
N ARG A 128 -4.15 -2.38 29.75
CA ARG A 128 -2.83 -2.82 30.23
C ARG A 128 -2.50 -4.21 29.69
N ALA A 129 -3.43 -5.16 29.77
CA ALA A 129 -3.27 -6.50 29.20
C ALA A 129 -3.03 -6.46 27.68
N ALA A 130 -3.76 -5.63 26.94
CA ALA A 130 -3.55 -5.46 25.50
C ALA A 130 -2.16 -4.89 25.17
N VAL A 131 -1.69 -3.89 25.92
CA VAL A 131 -0.34 -3.32 25.75
C VAL A 131 0.73 -4.35 26.07
N MET A 132 0.59 -5.13 27.15
CA MET A 132 1.55 -6.18 27.50
C MET A 132 1.62 -7.26 26.42
N THR A 133 0.48 -7.74 25.92
CA THR A 133 0.43 -8.72 24.82
C THR A 133 1.09 -8.18 23.54
N ALA A 134 0.83 -6.91 23.20
CA ALA A 134 1.46 -6.26 22.06
C ALA A 134 2.97 -6.10 22.26
N TYR A 135 3.41 -5.77 23.47
CA TYR A 135 4.83 -5.65 23.85
C TYR A 135 5.56 -6.98 23.69
N ASP A 136 5.02 -8.06 24.25
CA ASP A 136 5.61 -9.40 24.18
C ASP A 136 5.69 -9.89 22.72
N SER A 137 4.64 -9.63 21.93
CA SER A 137 4.65 -9.94 20.49
C SER A 137 5.79 -9.23 19.76
N ARG A 138 6.10 -7.98 20.12
CA ARG A 138 7.19 -7.21 19.51
C ARG A 138 8.57 -7.64 19.99
N LEU A 139 8.70 -8.07 21.25
CA LEU A 139 9.94 -8.68 21.76
C LEU A 139 10.28 -9.97 20.99
N ARG A 140 9.29 -10.83 20.76
CA ARG A 140 9.49 -12.07 19.98
C ARG A 140 9.95 -11.79 18.56
N LEU A 141 9.34 -10.79 17.89
CA LEU A 141 9.78 -10.37 16.56
C LEU A 141 11.23 -9.86 16.57
N ALA A 142 11.61 -9.03 17.54
CA ALA A 142 12.98 -8.54 17.68
C ALA A 142 13.98 -9.69 17.88
N CYS A 143 13.65 -10.64 18.77
CA CYS A 143 14.45 -11.84 19.02
C CYS A 143 14.61 -12.69 17.75
N CYS A 144 13.53 -12.89 17.00
CA CYS A 144 13.57 -13.62 15.73
C CYS A 144 14.49 -12.94 14.71
N CYS A 145 14.40 -11.61 14.56
CA CYS A 145 15.28 -10.86 13.66
C CYS A 145 16.76 -10.93 14.04
N LEU A 146 17.08 -11.03 15.34
CA LEU A 146 18.44 -11.08 15.86
C LEU A 146 18.96 -12.50 16.15
N GLY A 147 18.14 -13.54 15.94
CA GLY A 147 18.50 -14.91 16.26
C GLY A 147 18.65 -15.20 17.77
N ILE A 148 18.01 -14.41 18.62
CA ILE A 148 18.03 -14.59 20.07
C ILE A 148 16.98 -15.63 20.48
N ARG A 149 17.36 -16.57 21.33
CA ARG A 149 16.44 -17.57 21.88
C ARG A 149 15.60 -16.98 23.01
N GLU A 150 14.28 -17.11 22.87
CA GLU A 150 13.26 -16.59 23.79
C GLU A 150 12.25 -17.69 24.16
N TYR A 151 11.61 -17.54 25.33
CA TYR A 151 10.59 -18.44 25.87
C TYR A 151 9.35 -17.68 26.35
N LEU A 152 9.08 -16.48 25.83
CA LEU A 152 7.93 -15.65 26.19
C LEU A 152 6.59 -16.33 25.86
N HIS A 153 6.57 -17.37 25.02
CA HIS A 153 5.38 -18.14 24.74
C HIS A 153 5.26 -19.33 25.70
N GLY A 154 4.12 -19.43 26.39
CA GLY A 154 3.82 -20.54 27.32
C GLY A 154 4.20 -20.28 28.78
N LEU A 155 4.87 -19.17 29.08
CA LEU A 155 5.09 -18.70 30.44
C LEU A 155 3.94 -17.77 30.88
N GLU A 156 3.61 -17.81 32.17
CA GLU A 156 2.57 -16.98 32.77
C GLU A 156 3.07 -16.33 34.07
N GLY A 157 2.42 -15.24 34.47
CA GLY A 157 2.70 -14.55 35.73
C GLY A 157 4.16 -14.13 35.88
N VAL A 158 4.76 -14.50 37.01
CA VAL A 158 6.11 -14.05 37.40
C VAL A 158 7.21 -14.60 36.48
N GLU A 159 7.05 -15.82 35.96
CA GLU A 159 8.04 -16.42 35.06
C GLU A 159 8.12 -15.65 33.74
N LEU A 160 6.96 -15.22 33.21
CA LEU A 160 6.89 -14.37 32.03
C LEU A 160 7.58 -13.02 32.26
N ASP A 161 7.41 -12.44 33.45
CA ASP A 161 8.04 -11.18 33.80
C ASP A 161 9.57 -11.30 33.88
N PHE A 162 10.09 -12.40 34.44
CA PHE A 162 11.53 -12.68 34.45
C PHE A 162 12.10 -12.86 33.05
N GLU A 163 11.43 -13.67 32.23
CA GLU A 163 11.84 -13.89 30.84
C GLU A 163 11.82 -12.59 30.04
N ARG A 164 10.84 -11.71 30.28
CA ARG A 164 10.76 -10.39 29.65
C ARG A 164 11.99 -9.55 29.99
N VAL A 165 12.38 -9.47 31.27
CA VAL A 165 13.58 -8.72 31.69
C VAL A 165 14.85 -9.31 31.06
N ARG A 166 14.97 -10.64 31.01
CA ARG A 166 16.11 -11.31 30.36
C ARG A 166 16.20 -10.97 28.88
N VAL A 167 15.07 -11.04 28.17
CA VAL A 167 14.99 -10.72 26.73
C VAL A 167 15.27 -9.23 26.48
N GLU A 168 14.70 -8.34 27.28
CA GLU A 168 14.98 -6.89 27.22
C GLU A 168 16.49 -6.64 27.29
N GLY A 169 17.18 -7.23 28.27
CA GLY A 169 18.64 -7.09 28.41
C GLY A 169 19.45 -7.67 27.25
N LEU A 170 19.02 -8.79 26.67
CA LEU A 170 19.68 -9.37 25.49
C LEU A 170 19.52 -8.51 24.23
N LEU A 171 18.33 -7.92 24.05
CA LEU A 171 18.08 -7.00 22.94
C LEU A 171 18.92 -5.72 23.09
N GLU A 172 19.03 -5.19 24.31
CA GLU A 172 19.91 -4.05 24.61
C GLU A 172 21.38 -4.40 24.36
N ALA A 173 21.84 -5.58 24.78
CA ALA A 173 23.20 -6.06 24.49
C ALA A 173 23.48 -6.25 22.99
N ALA A 174 22.46 -6.58 22.19
CA ALA A 174 22.53 -6.63 20.73
C ALA A 174 22.43 -5.24 20.06
N GLY A 175 22.27 -4.17 20.84
CA GLY A 175 22.24 -2.78 20.38
C GLY A 175 20.84 -2.18 20.18
N LEU A 176 19.75 -2.88 20.53
CA LEU A 176 18.41 -2.28 20.52
C LEU A 176 18.18 -1.42 21.78
N VAL A 177 18.11 -0.12 21.59
CA VAL A 177 17.74 0.82 22.66
C VAL A 177 16.23 0.77 22.90
N LEU A 178 15.82 0.00 23.92
CA LEU A 178 14.42 -0.18 24.33
C LEU A 178 13.92 0.94 25.24
N ARG A 179 14.81 1.47 26.07
CA ARG A 179 14.56 2.60 26.95
C ARG A 179 15.37 3.78 26.42
N HIS A 180 14.71 4.89 26.15
CA HIS A 180 15.44 6.14 26.06
C HIS A 180 15.80 6.52 27.50
N GLU A 181 16.98 6.10 27.97
CA GLU A 181 17.56 6.79 29.11
C GLU A 181 17.77 8.24 28.65
N PRO A 182 17.12 9.25 29.26
CA PRO A 182 17.63 10.60 29.14
C PRO A 182 19.05 10.51 29.69
N GLY A 183 20.04 10.59 28.81
CA GLY A 183 21.42 10.27 29.14
C GLY A 183 21.82 10.88 30.47
N ALA A 184 22.54 10.09 31.26
CA ALA A 184 23.26 10.61 32.42
C ALA A 184 23.95 11.90 31.99
N ALA A 185 23.47 13.03 32.53
CA ALA A 185 24.13 14.30 32.38
C ALA A 185 25.53 14.12 32.97
N PHE A 186 26.53 14.07 32.10
CA PHE A 186 27.93 14.22 32.47
C PHE A 186 28.17 15.63 32.99
#